data_AF-A0A357FLV4-F1
#
_entry.id   AF-A0A357FLV4-F1
#
_cell.length_a   1.000
_cell.length_b   1.000
_cell.length_c   1.000
_cell.angle_alpha   90.00
_cell.angle_beta   90.00
_cell.angle_gamma   90.00
#
_symmetry.space_group_name_H-M   'P 1'
#
loop_
_entity.id
_entity.type
_entity.pdbx_description
1 polymer ?
#
loop_
_entity_poly.entity_id
_entity_poly.type
_entity_poly.pdbx_seq_one_letter_code
_entity_poly.pdbx_strand_id
1 'polypeptide(L)'
;PRFSLRFVDFEFEDPKLSEEYCRTQEKTFEAALYVTVSLQINAAGPGMGEIKEQRLYVGNIPIMTRGGTFIINGAERIVVSQLVRSPGVYFTADRDAATGRPLASAKMIPYRGAWIEFETSNRDVIYVKIDRKRKTPVTTFLRSLGYETNEEILEIFKDVDNNPDHPFMQTTIDKDASVTNREEALVEFYRRLRPGEPPNPENAKSLINSLFFDSRRYDLGKVGRYKLDRNLKGAENAHRDGNLEDRILAKEDIVNLLKRLIQVNNSERRANDIDHLGNRRVRAVGELIQNQVRV
;
A
#
# COMPACT_ATOMS: atom_id res chain seq x y z
N PRO A 1 27.21 -7.68 -4.84
CA PRO A 1 26.55 -8.98 -5.14
C PRO A 1 27.42 -9.75 -6.13
N ARG A 2 27.56 -11.09 -5.97
CA ARG A 2 28.44 -11.93 -6.83
C ARG A 2 27.99 -11.99 -8.29
N PHE A 3 26.70 -11.80 -8.54
CA PHE A 3 26.09 -11.75 -9.86
C PHE A 3 25.15 -10.55 -9.95
N SER A 4 24.97 -9.99 -11.15
CA SER A 4 23.98 -8.96 -11.44
C SER A 4 23.17 -9.39 -12.65
N LEU A 5 21.86 -9.53 -12.48
CA LEU A 5 20.93 -9.80 -13.58
C LEU A 5 20.25 -8.49 -13.99
N ARG A 6 20.23 -8.20 -15.29
CA ARG A 6 19.57 -7.04 -15.86
C ARG A 6 18.53 -7.49 -16.87
N PHE A 7 17.35 -6.88 -16.81
CA PHE A 7 16.36 -6.96 -17.88
C PHE A 7 16.84 -6.14 -19.07
N VAL A 8 16.82 -6.73 -20.26
CA VAL A 8 17.22 -6.05 -21.51
C VAL A 8 15.98 -5.69 -22.30
N ASP A 9 15.18 -6.70 -22.67
CA ASP A 9 13.98 -6.51 -23.49
C ASP A 9 12.98 -7.67 -23.31
N PHE A 10 11.79 -7.55 -23.90
CA PHE A 10 10.79 -8.60 -23.95
C PHE A 10 10.11 -8.66 -25.31
N GLU A 11 9.61 -9.84 -25.68
CA GLU A 11 8.93 -10.08 -26.94
C GLU A 11 7.77 -11.06 -26.73
N PHE A 12 6.62 -10.76 -27.32
CA PHE A 12 5.54 -11.72 -27.49
C PHE A 12 5.65 -12.32 -28.89
N GLU A 13 5.73 -13.65 -28.98
CA GLU A 13 5.56 -14.33 -30.26
C GLU A 13 4.09 -14.30 -30.68
N ASP A 14 3.82 -14.46 -31.97
CA ASP A 14 2.44 -14.57 -32.45
C ASP A 14 1.75 -15.83 -31.87
N PRO A 15 0.43 -15.77 -31.58
CA PRO A 15 -0.32 -16.94 -31.19
C PRO A 15 -0.19 -18.07 -32.21
N LYS A 16 0.26 -19.24 -31.76
CA LYS A 16 0.49 -20.41 -32.63
C LYS A 16 -0.79 -21.00 -33.21
N LEU A 17 -1.93 -20.72 -32.58
CA LEU A 17 -3.24 -21.26 -32.93
C LEU A 17 -4.16 -20.11 -33.30
N SER A 18 -5.04 -20.32 -34.28
CA SER A 18 -6.08 -19.35 -34.62
C SER A 18 -7.17 -19.31 -33.55
N GLU A 19 -7.87 -18.17 -33.46
CA GLU A 19 -9.00 -18.02 -32.55
C GLU A 19 -10.09 -19.11 -32.76
N GLU A 20 -10.41 -19.45 -34.01
CA GLU A 20 -11.41 -20.47 -34.36
C GLU A 20 -10.98 -21.88 -33.91
N TYR A 21 -9.70 -22.22 -34.10
CA TYR A 21 -9.17 -23.49 -33.65
C TYR A 21 -9.21 -23.60 -32.12
N CYS A 22 -8.89 -22.52 -31.40
CA CYS A 22 -8.98 -22.52 -29.94
C CYS A 22 -10.43 -22.74 -29.44
N ARG A 23 -11.43 -22.13 -30.09
CA ARG A 23 -12.85 -22.33 -29.75
C ARG A 23 -13.28 -23.79 -29.95
N THR A 24 -12.94 -24.39 -31.09
CA THR A 24 -13.41 -25.75 -31.45
C THR A 24 -12.67 -26.86 -30.71
N GLN A 25 -11.42 -26.64 -30.32
CA GLN A 25 -10.58 -27.63 -29.65
C GLN A 25 -10.43 -27.39 -28.14
N GLU A 26 -11.25 -26.52 -27.57
CA GLU A 26 -11.25 -26.19 -26.14
C GLU A 26 -9.88 -25.72 -25.61
N LYS A 27 -9.12 -24.98 -26.44
CA LYS A 27 -7.80 -24.43 -26.09
C LYS A 27 -7.87 -22.95 -25.74
N THR A 28 -6.84 -22.46 -25.06
CA THR A 28 -6.67 -21.03 -24.76
C THR A 28 -5.97 -20.33 -25.94
N PHE A 29 -6.46 -19.16 -26.32
CA PHE A 29 -5.80 -18.30 -27.31
C PHE A 29 -4.75 -17.44 -26.60
N GLU A 30 -3.49 -17.78 -26.81
CA GLU A 30 -2.34 -17.25 -26.06
C GLU A 30 -1.09 -17.13 -26.92
N ALA A 31 -0.18 -16.25 -26.48
CA ALA A 31 1.11 -16.02 -27.08
C ALA A 31 2.23 -16.32 -26.08
N ALA A 32 3.34 -16.83 -26.57
CA ALA A 32 4.53 -17.07 -25.76
C ALA A 32 5.25 -15.75 -25.46
N LEU A 33 5.50 -15.48 -24.18
CA LEU A 33 6.32 -14.36 -23.72
C LEU A 33 7.76 -14.81 -23.53
N TYR A 34 8.67 -14.13 -24.22
CA TYR A 34 10.10 -14.26 -24.03
C TYR A 34 10.67 -12.99 -23.41
N VAL A 35 11.63 -13.15 -22.52
CA VAL A 35 12.37 -12.04 -21.90
C VAL A 35 13.86 -12.24 -22.13
N THR A 36 14.52 -11.21 -22.60
CA THR A 36 15.97 -11.16 -22.76
C THR A 36 16.59 -10.60 -21.49
N VAL A 37 17.48 -11.37 -20.88
CA VAL A 37 18.20 -10.98 -19.67
C VAL A 37 19.70 -11.00 -19.91
N SER A 38 20.41 -10.07 -19.26
CA SER A 38 21.86 -9.97 -19.24
C SER A 38 22.38 -10.33 -17.84
N LEU A 39 23.15 -11.40 -17.73
CA LEU A 39 23.84 -11.80 -16.50
C LEU A 39 25.29 -11.31 -16.53
N GLN A 40 25.64 -10.44 -15.59
CA GLN A 40 27.01 -9.99 -15.35
C GLN A 40 27.61 -10.72 -14.14
N ILE A 41 28.78 -11.34 -14.33
CA ILE A 41 29.52 -12.04 -13.28
C ILE A 41 30.49 -11.06 -12.60
N ASN A 42 30.22 -10.73 -11.34
CA ASN A 42 31.05 -9.80 -10.53
C ASN A 42 31.98 -10.54 -9.55
N ALA A 43 31.83 -11.86 -9.43
CA ALA A 43 32.64 -12.67 -8.53
C ALA A 43 34.09 -12.74 -9.01
N ALA A 44 35.04 -12.59 -8.09
CA ALA A 44 36.45 -12.80 -8.36
C ALA A 44 36.70 -14.26 -8.77
N GLY A 45 37.31 -14.47 -9.93
CA GLY A 45 37.57 -15.78 -10.51
C GLY A 45 37.58 -15.76 -12.04
N PRO A 46 37.76 -16.92 -12.69
CA PRO A 46 37.63 -17.03 -14.15
C PRO A 46 36.22 -16.63 -14.58
N GLY A 47 36.10 -15.61 -15.44
CA GLY A 47 34.81 -15.06 -15.88
C GLY A 47 34.36 -13.79 -15.15
N MET A 48 35.19 -13.21 -14.26
CA MET A 48 34.93 -11.87 -13.71
C MET A 48 34.81 -10.83 -14.85
N GLY A 49 33.69 -10.11 -14.88
CA GLY A 49 33.36 -9.13 -15.91
C GLY A 49 32.65 -9.71 -17.14
N GLU A 50 32.50 -11.03 -17.24
CA GLU A 50 31.76 -11.66 -18.34
C GLU A 50 30.28 -11.27 -18.27
N ILE A 51 29.73 -10.92 -19.44
CA ILE A 51 28.32 -10.59 -19.64
C ILE A 51 27.74 -11.63 -20.58
N LYS A 52 26.69 -12.33 -20.13
CA LYS A 52 25.94 -13.32 -20.92
C LYS A 52 24.53 -12.84 -21.11
N GLU A 53 24.13 -12.67 -22.37
CA GLU A 53 22.75 -12.38 -22.73
C GLU A 53 22.03 -13.67 -23.14
N GLN A 54 20.80 -13.84 -22.65
CA GLN A 54 19.99 -15.01 -22.95
C GLN A 54 18.51 -14.63 -23.08
N ARG A 55 17.87 -15.15 -24.13
CA ARG A 55 16.42 -15.11 -24.33
C ARG A 55 15.78 -16.28 -23.57
N LEU A 56 14.93 -15.99 -22.59
CA LEU A 56 14.27 -16.96 -21.73
C LEU A 56 12.77 -16.97 -22.00
N TYR A 57 12.20 -18.17 -22.10
CA TYR A 57 10.75 -18.33 -22.12
C TYR A 57 10.18 -18.13 -20.70
N VAL A 58 9.22 -17.23 -20.56
CA VAL A 58 8.58 -16.91 -19.28
C VAL A 58 7.29 -17.70 -19.10
N GLY A 59 6.51 -17.84 -20.17
CA GLY A 59 5.20 -18.47 -20.13
C GLY A 59 4.30 -18.00 -21.27
N ASN A 60 3.15 -18.64 -21.41
CA ASN A 60 2.12 -18.18 -22.33
C ASN A 60 1.18 -17.20 -21.62
N ILE A 61 0.82 -16.11 -22.29
CA ILE A 61 -0.13 -15.12 -21.81
C ILE A 61 -1.34 -15.11 -22.75
N PRO A 62 -2.57 -15.21 -22.22
CA PRO A 62 -3.78 -15.07 -23.04
C PRO A 62 -3.82 -13.73 -23.78
N ILE A 63 -4.10 -13.78 -25.08
CA ILE A 63 -4.14 -12.60 -25.95
C ILE A 63 -5.59 -12.21 -26.22
N MET A 64 -5.82 -10.90 -26.29
CA MET A 64 -7.13 -10.36 -26.61
C MET A 64 -7.44 -10.59 -28.10
N THR A 65 -8.62 -11.12 -28.38
CA THR A 65 -9.14 -11.26 -29.75
C THR A 65 -9.39 -9.90 -30.39
N ARG A 66 -9.61 -9.88 -31.70
CA ARG A 66 -10.02 -8.64 -32.40
C ARG A 66 -11.34 -8.06 -31.89
N GLY A 67 -12.19 -8.88 -31.27
CA GLY A 67 -13.47 -8.48 -30.69
C GLY A 67 -13.39 -7.91 -29.27
N GLY A 68 -12.20 -7.86 -28.66
CA GLY A 68 -12.04 -7.38 -27.28
C GLY A 68 -12.35 -8.44 -26.20
N THR A 69 -12.34 -9.72 -26.58
CA THR A 69 -12.60 -10.87 -25.70
C THR A 69 -11.33 -11.70 -25.51
N PHE A 70 -11.37 -12.73 -24.66
CA PHE A 70 -10.33 -13.72 -24.48
C PHE A 70 -10.92 -15.11 -24.66
N ILE A 71 -10.21 -16.02 -25.32
CA ILE A 71 -10.63 -17.42 -25.42
C ILE A 71 -9.84 -18.21 -24.39
N ILE A 72 -10.52 -18.72 -23.36
CA ILE A 72 -9.91 -19.49 -22.26
C ILE A 72 -10.56 -20.88 -22.26
N ASN A 73 -9.77 -21.91 -22.57
CA ASN A 73 -10.24 -23.28 -22.72
C ASN A 73 -11.47 -23.39 -23.65
N GLY A 74 -11.37 -22.79 -24.84
CA GLY A 74 -12.43 -22.71 -25.85
C GLY A 74 -13.57 -21.73 -25.59
N ALA A 75 -13.78 -21.34 -24.33
CA ALA A 75 -14.85 -20.43 -23.96
C ALA A 75 -14.44 -18.96 -24.11
N GLU A 76 -15.33 -18.15 -24.69
CA GLU A 76 -15.12 -16.71 -24.82
C GLU A 76 -15.45 -15.99 -23.52
N ARG A 77 -14.53 -15.13 -23.08
CA ARG A 77 -14.60 -14.42 -21.80
C ARG A 77 -14.29 -12.95 -22.00
N ILE A 78 -14.91 -12.11 -21.18
CA ILE A 78 -14.64 -10.68 -21.12
C ILE A 78 -14.09 -10.36 -19.73
N VAL A 79 -13.05 -9.53 -19.69
CA VAL A 79 -12.55 -8.97 -18.43
C VAL A 79 -13.29 -7.66 -18.18
N VAL A 80 -14.17 -7.67 -17.19
CA VAL A 80 -14.94 -6.48 -16.81
C VAL A 80 -14.01 -5.47 -16.13
N SER A 81 -14.04 -4.23 -16.62
CA SER A 81 -13.31 -3.13 -15.99
C SER A 81 -13.80 -2.90 -14.56
N GLN A 82 -12.89 -2.75 -13.62
CA GLN A 82 -13.23 -2.62 -12.21
C GLN A 82 -13.24 -1.15 -11.79
N LEU A 83 -14.30 -0.73 -11.08
CA LEU A 83 -14.33 0.57 -10.42
C LEU A 83 -13.78 0.44 -9.00
N VAL A 84 -12.53 0.85 -8.80
CA VAL A 84 -11.83 0.75 -7.51
C VAL A 84 -11.63 2.13 -6.89
N ARG A 85 -11.35 2.18 -5.59
CA ARG A 85 -10.95 3.44 -4.94
C ARG A 85 -9.62 3.92 -5.50
N SER A 86 -9.50 5.21 -5.78
CA SER A 86 -8.22 5.80 -6.20
C SER A 86 -7.21 5.70 -5.04
N PRO A 87 -5.90 5.67 -5.31
CA PRO A 87 -4.91 5.87 -4.27
C PRO A 87 -5.11 7.21 -3.56
N GLY A 88 -4.80 7.27 -2.27
CA GLY A 88 -4.91 8.47 -1.44
C GLY A 88 -5.45 8.19 -0.04
N VAL A 89 -5.71 9.27 0.70
CA VAL A 89 -6.27 9.23 2.06
C VAL A 89 -7.76 9.56 2.06
N TYR A 90 -8.52 8.81 2.84
CA TYR A 90 -9.97 8.96 3.00
C TYR A 90 -10.32 9.01 4.47
N PHE A 91 -11.12 10.00 4.87
CA PHE A 91 -11.61 10.13 6.24
C PHE A 91 -13.11 9.89 6.25
N THR A 92 -13.60 9.04 7.15
CA THR A 92 -15.02 8.76 7.37
C THR A 92 -15.34 9.03 8.84
N ALA A 93 -16.56 9.48 9.13
CA ALA A 93 -17.00 9.72 10.50
C ALA A 93 -18.44 9.21 10.64
N ASP A 94 -18.58 8.07 11.31
CA ASP A 94 -19.88 7.46 11.59
C ASP A 94 -20.33 7.86 12.99
N ARG A 95 -21.63 8.05 13.21
CA ARG A 95 -22.14 8.34 14.56
C ARG A 95 -22.24 7.06 15.36
N ASP A 96 -21.62 7.06 16.54
CA ASP A 96 -21.77 5.99 17.53
C ASP A 96 -23.23 5.91 18.01
N ALA A 97 -23.82 4.72 17.98
CA ALA A 97 -25.23 4.54 18.32
C ALA A 97 -25.51 4.79 19.81
N ALA A 98 -24.54 4.57 20.70
CA ALA A 98 -24.71 4.72 22.13
C ALA A 98 -24.50 6.16 22.60
N THR A 99 -23.45 6.83 22.11
CA THR A 99 -23.07 8.17 22.56
C THR A 99 -23.49 9.28 21.60
N GLY A 100 -23.87 8.95 20.36
CA GLY A 100 -24.21 9.92 19.31
C GLY A 100 -23.00 10.69 18.74
N ARG A 101 -21.82 10.47 19.30
CA ARG A 101 -20.55 11.12 18.92
C ARG A 101 -20.06 10.59 17.58
N PRO A 102 -19.35 11.41 16.78
CA PRO A 102 -18.62 10.89 15.62
C PRO A 102 -17.53 9.93 16.10
N LEU A 103 -17.34 8.85 15.34
CA LEU A 103 -16.18 7.97 15.38
C LEU A 103 -15.48 8.07 14.04
N ALA A 104 -14.41 8.86 14.03
CA ALA A 104 -13.59 9.06 12.87
C ALA A 104 -12.76 7.81 12.55
N SER A 105 -12.63 7.51 11.27
CA SER A 105 -11.68 6.53 10.73
C SER A 105 -11.00 7.11 9.49
N ALA A 106 -9.78 6.66 9.23
CA ALA A 106 -8.99 7.08 8.08
C ALA A 106 -8.44 5.86 7.35
N LYS A 107 -8.48 5.87 6.02
CA LYS A 107 -7.91 4.83 5.17
C LYS A 107 -6.90 5.45 4.24
N MET A 108 -5.64 5.04 4.38
CA MET A 108 -4.61 5.31 3.40
C MET A 108 -4.56 4.11 2.44
N ILE A 109 -4.90 4.36 1.18
CA ILE A 109 -4.85 3.39 0.09
C ILE A 109 -3.69 3.72 -0.85
N PRO A 110 -2.61 2.92 -0.93
CA PRO A 110 -1.53 3.17 -1.88
C PRO A 110 -1.94 2.71 -3.28
N TYR A 111 -1.18 3.14 -4.29
CA TYR A 111 -1.26 2.53 -5.61
C TYR A 111 -0.76 1.08 -5.56
N ARG A 112 0.28 0.84 -4.77
CA ARG A 112 0.89 -0.47 -4.51
C ARG A 112 1.52 -0.48 -3.11
N GLY A 113 1.35 -1.59 -2.39
CA GLY A 113 1.87 -1.74 -1.03
C GLY A 113 0.74 -1.95 -0.01
N ALA A 114 1.12 -1.93 1.26
CA ALA A 114 0.21 -2.23 2.37
C ALA A 114 -0.78 -1.09 2.64
N TRP A 115 -2.04 -1.42 2.92
CA TRP A 115 -3.04 -0.42 3.32
C TRP A 115 -2.84 -0.08 4.79
N ILE A 116 -3.02 1.20 5.14
CA ILE A 116 -3.00 1.67 6.52
C ILE A 116 -4.39 2.18 6.87
N GLU A 117 -5.00 1.61 7.90
CA GLU A 117 -6.32 2.01 8.36
C GLU A 117 -6.23 2.45 9.83
N PHE A 118 -6.77 3.63 10.13
CA PHE A 118 -6.89 4.16 11.48
C PHE A 118 -8.36 4.25 11.85
N GLU A 119 -8.66 4.01 13.12
CA GLU A 119 -10.01 4.12 13.64
C GLU A 119 -9.99 4.56 15.10
N THR A 120 -10.94 5.41 15.45
CA THR A 120 -11.22 5.81 16.82
C THR A 120 -12.27 4.88 17.43
N SER A 121 -12.24 4.72 18.75
CA SER A 121 -13.23 3.96 19.49
C SER A 121 -14.06 4.86 20.38
N ASN A 122 -15.19 4.35 20.89
CA ASN A 122 -16.05 5.06 21.84
C ASN A 122 -15.42 5.26 23.23
N ARG A 123 -14.19 4.79 23.45
CA ARG A 123 -13.37 5.04 24.63
C ARG A 123 -12.16 5.92 24.31
N ASP A 124 -12.22 6.67 23.21
CA ASP A 124 -11.21 7.62 22.79
C ASP A 124 -9.82 7.00 22.54
N VAL A 125 -9.76 5.67 22.31
CA VAL A 125 -8.54 4.99 21.88
C VAL A 125 -8.44 5.01 20.35
N ILE A 126 -7.27 5.39 19.84
CA ILE A 126 -6.93 5.33 18.40
C ILE A 126 -6.20 4.02 18.11
N TYR A 127 -6.71 3.27 17.13
CA TYR A 127 -6.12 2.05 16.63
C TYR A 127 -5.61 2.21 15.20
N VAL A 128 -4.60 1.42 14.86
CA VAL A 128 -4.11 1.21 13.49
C VAL A 128 -4.25 -0.26 13.09
N LYS A 129 -4.54 -0.51 11.83
CA LYS A 129 -4.54 -1.83 11.17
C LYS A 129 -3.76 -1.71 9.86
N ILE A 130 -2.89 -2.68 9.60
CA ILE A 130 -2.19 -2.80 8.33
C ILE A 130 -2.76 -3.99 7.56
N ASP A 131 -3.15 -3.80 6.30
CA ASP A 131 -3.77 -4.84 5.46
C ASP A 131 -4.92 -5.61 6.15
N ARG A 132 -5.77 -4.89 6.89
CA ARG A 132 -6.91 -5.46 7.65
C ARG A 132 -6.51 -6.51 8.69
N LYS A 133 -5.25 -6.54 9.12
CA LYS A 133 -4.78 -7.40 10.22
C LYS A 133 -5.27 -6.88 11.58
N ARG A 134 -4.81 -7.52 12.65
CA ARG A 134 -5.21 -7.20 14.04
C ARG A 134 -4.97 -5.72 14.36
N LYS A 135 -5.90 -5.13 15.12
CA LYS A 135 -5.80 -3.77 15.65
C LYS A 135 -4.57 -3.65 16.55
N THR A 136 -3.86 -2.54 16.45
CA THR A 136 -2.77 -2.16 17.37
C THR A 136 -3.02 -0.74 17.86
N PRO A 137 -2.80 -0.39 19.14
CA PRO A 137 -2.80 1.00 19.58
C PRO A 137 -1.89 1.85 18.69
N VAL A 138 -2.30 3.07 18.35
CA VAL A 138 -1.52 3.91 17.43
C VAL A 138 -0.17 4.32 18.04
N THR A 139 -0.07 4.40 19.36
CA THR A 139 1.16 4.68 20.11
C THR A 139 2.25 3.65 19.84
N THR A 140 1.92 2.35 19.83
CA THR A 140 2.86 1.28 19.44
C THR A 140 3.40 1.54 18.04
N PHE A 141 2.55 1.95 17.10
CA PHE A 141 2.97 2.23 15.74
C PHE A 141 3.85 3.48 15.66
N LEU A 142 3.50 4.58 16.32
CA LEU A 142 4.31 5.79 16.38
C LEU A 142 5.70 5.53 16.98
N ARG A 143 5.79 4.77 18.08
CA ARG A 143 7.08 4.35 18.65
C ARG A 143 7.90 3.53 17.66
N SER A 144 7.28 2.61 16.93
CA SER A 144 7.97 1.81 15.92
C SER A 144 8.57 2.65 14.78
N LEU A 145 7.96 3.81 14.48
CA LEU A 145 8.46 4.79 13.51
C LEU A 145 9.57 5.69 14.07
N GLY A 146 9.77 5.71 15.38
CA GLY A 146 10.82 6.46 16.06
C GLY A 146 10.36 7.64 16.91
N TYR A 147 9.06 7.77 17.22
CA TYR A 147 8.54 8.71 18.22
C TYR A 147 8.46 8.00 19.57
N GLU A 148 9.54 8.04 20.34
CA GLU A 148 9.83 7.02 21.35
C GLU A 148 9.21 7.31 22.72
N THR A 149 9.05 8.58 23.11
CA THR A 149 8.59 8.94 24.47
C THR A 149 7.13 9.39 24.50
N ASN A 150 6.50 9.28 25.67
CA ASN A 150 5.12 9.76 25.85
C ASN A 150 5.03 11.27 25.64
N GLU A 151 6.01 11.99 26.18
CA GLU A 151 6.10 13.44 26.13
C GLU A 151 6.24 13.93 24.69
N GLU A 152 7.06 13.26 23.89
CA GLU A 152 7.21 13.56 22.46
C GLU A 152 5.90 13.34 21.71
N ILE A 153 5.26 12.18 21.91
CA ILE A 153 3.98 11.88 21.27
C ILE A 153 2.92 12.93 21.66
N LEU A 154 2.77 13.24 22.96
CA LEU A 154 1.80 14.21 23.42
C LEU A 154 2.06 15.62 22.85
N GLU A 155 3.32 16.07 22.84
CA GLU A 155 3.66 17.39 22.30
C GLU A 155 3.40 17.49 20.80
N ILE A 156 3.63 16.41 20.02
CA ILE A 156 3.33 16.37 18.58
C ILE A 156 1.85 16.65 18.30
N PHE A 157 0.94 16.13 19.12
CA PHE A 157 -0.52 16.20 18.88
C PHE A 157 -1.26 17.26 19.72
N LYS A 158 -0.56 17.97 20.61
CA LYS A 158 -1.11 18.97 21.53
C LYS A 158 -1.95 20.07 20.87
N ASP A 159 -1.62 20.42 19.62
CA ASP A 159 -2.34 21.44 18.84
C ASP A 159 -3.76 21.00 18.44
N VAL A 160 -4.00 19.69 18.32
CA VAL A 160 -5.28 19.12 17.85
C VAL A 160 -5.98 18.24 18.89
N ASP A 161 -5.25 17.62 19.82
CA ASP A 161 -5.78 16.81 20.91
C ASP A 161 -5.94 17.66 22.18
N ASN A 162 -6.76 18.71 22.06
CA ASN A 162 -6.92 19.75 23.07
C ASN A 162 -8.27 19.69 23.81
N ASN A 163 -9.10 18.67 23.52
CA ASN A 163 -10.38 18.48 24.18
C ASN A 163 -10.20 17.67 25.48
N PRO A 164 -10.41 18.27 26.67
CA PRO A 164 -10.21 17.58 27.94
C PRO A 164 -11.21 16.43 28.16
N ASP A 165 -12.37 16.46 27.52
CA ASP A 165 -13.37 15.39 27.63
C ASP A 165 -12.99 14.16 26.80
N HIS A 166 -12.16 14.34 25.76
CA HIS A 166 -11.77 13.31 24.80
C HIS A 166 -10.26 13.35 24.49
N PRO A 167 -9.39 13.04 25.46
CA PRO A 167 -7.94 13.08 25.27
C PRO A 167 -7.45 11.81 24.57
N PHE A 168 -7.45 11.81 23.23
CA PHE A 168 -7.24 10.60 22.44
C PHE A 168 -5.85 9.97 22.61
N MET A 169 -4.80 10.79 22.59
CA MET A 169 -3.43 10.32 22.68
C MET A 169 -3.12 9.81 24.09
N GLN A 170 -3.53 10.55 25.13
CA GLN A 170 -3.36 10.12 26.52
C GLN A 170 -4.08 8.80 26.78
N THR A 171 -5.35 8.70 26.38
CA THR A 171 -6.15 7.48 26.58
C THR A 171 -5.56 6.28 25.82
N THR A 172 -4.96 6.52 24.66
CA THR A 172 -4.28 5.47 23.90
C THR A 172 -2.96 5.04 24.57
N ILE A 173 -2.18 5.98 25.12
CA ILE A 173 -0.97 5.66 25.91
C ILE A 173 -1.33 4.81 27.13
N ASP A 174 -2.36 5.20 27.88
CA ASP A 174 -2.81 4.48 29.08
C ASP A 174 -3.28 3.06 28.72
N LYS A 175 -3.90 2.90 27.55
CA LYS A 175 -4.31 1.59 27.03
C LYS A 175 -3.13 0.71 26.59
N ASP A 176 -2.02 1.32 26.17
CA ASP A 176 -0.80 0.70 25.65
C ASP A 176 0.34 0.68 26.67
N ALA A 177 0.02 0.62 27.97
CA ALA A 177 0.98 0.72 29.07
C ALA A 177 2.10 -0.36 29.05
N SER A 178 1.91 -1.46 28.32
CA SER A 178 2.92 -2.51 28.16
C SER A 178 4.04 -2.19 27.17
N VAL A 179 3.91 -1.11 26.37
CA VAL A 179 4.87 -0.74 25.33
C VAL A 179 5.45 0.63 25.65
N THR A 180 6.68 0.64 26.19
CA THR A 180 7.30 1.85 26.72
C THR A 180 8.41 2.39 25.82
N ASN A 181 9.07 1.52 25.06
CA ASN A 181 10.19 1.86 24.19
C ASN A 181 9.98 1.37 22.75
N ARG A 182 10.88 1.79 21.86
CA ARG A 182 10.82 1.46 20.44
C ARG A 182 11.03 -0.03 20.14
N GLU A 183 11.92 -0.71 20.85
CA GLU A 183 12.20 -2.13 20.58
C GLU A 183 11.00 -3.01 20.94
N GLU A 184 10.39 -2.76 22.09
CA GLU A 184 9.11 -3.38 22.50
C GLU A 184 8.03 -3.11 21.47
N ALA A 185 7.93 -1.87 20.98
CA ALA A 185 6.95 -1.48 19.98
C ALA A 185 7.15 -2.22 18.65
N LEU A 186 8.40 -2.32 18.18
CA LEU A 186 8.75 -3.07 16.98
C LEU A 186 8.36 -4.54 17.11
N VAL A 187 8.71 -5.16 18.23
CA VAL A 187 8.42 -6.57 18.52
C VAL A 187 6.92 -6.82 18.62
N GLU A 188 6.18 -5.98 19.35
CA GLU A 188 4.73 -6.12 19.52
C GLU A 188 3.99 -5.89 18.20
N PHE A 189 4.39 -4.88 17.43
CA PHE A 189 3.84 -4.62 16.10
C PHE A 189 4.10 -5.81 15.15
N TYR A 190 5.31 -6.39 15.19
CA TYR A 190 5.65 -7.57 14.40
C TYR A 190 4.77 -8.77 14.73
N ARG A 191 4.61 -9.10 16.03
CA ARG A 191 3.76 -10.21 16.49
C ARG A 191 2.33 -10.10 15.96
N ARG A 192 1.77 -8.88 15.92
CA ARG A 192 0.42 -8.64 15.41
C ARG A 192 0.32 -8.78 13.90
N LEU A 193 1.37 -8.41 13.16
CA LEU A 193 1.42 -8.55 11.70
C LEU A 193 1.69 -9.99 11.24
N ARG A 194 2.50 -10.74 11.98
CA ARG A 194 2.91 -12.11 11.64
C ARG A 194 2.75 -13.03 12.86
N PRO A 195 1.52 -13.44 13.18
CA PRO A 195 1.28 -14.35 14.29
C PRO A 195 1.93 -15.71 14.00
N GLY A 196 2.87 -16.14 14.83
CA GLY A 196 3.54 -17.44 14.71
C GLY A 196 5.02 -17.37 14.30
N GLU A 197 5.50 -16.22 13.81
CA GLU A 197 6.94 -16.03 13.58
C GLU A 197 7.61 -15.46 14.84
N PRO A 198 8.77 -15.99 15.27
CA PRO A 198 9.48 -15.46 16.43
C PRO A 198 9.91 -14.02 16.14
N PRO A 199 9.52 -13.04 16.99
CA PRO A 199 9.86 -11.66 16.75
C PRO A 199 11.33 -11.41 17.08
N ASN A 200 12.00 -10.67 16.21
CA ASN A 200 13.33 -10.12 16.42
C ASN A 200 13.24 -8.62 16.10
N PRO A 201 13.76 -7.71 16.96
CA PRO A 201 13.77 -6.27 16.69
C PRO A 201 14.26 -5.89 15.30
N GLU A 202 15.29 -6.56 14.78
CA GLU A 202 15.83 -6.23 13.45
C GLU A 202 14.96 -6.73 12.31
N ASN A 203 14.36 -7.91 12.45
CA ASN A 203 13.37 -8.40 11.50
C ASN A 203 12.14 -7.48 11.49
N ALA A 204 11.72 -7.00 12.66
CA ALA A 204 10.61 -6.08 12.80
C ALA A 204 10.89 -4.72 12.14
N LYS A 205 12.08 -4.15 12.39
CA LYS A 205 12.52 -2.92 11.75
C LYS A 205 12.61 -3.04 10.24
N SER A 206 13.19 -4.14 9.75
CA SER A 206 13.26 -4.44 8.31
C SER A 206 11.87 -4.58 7.69
N LEU A 207 10.94 -5.25 8.38
CA LEU A 207 9.55 -5.39 7.92
C LEU A 207 8.86 -4.03 7.78
N ILE A 208 8.93 -3.15 8.79
CA ILE A 208 8.31 -1.81 8.73
C ILE A 208 8.90 -0.98 7.59
N ASN A 209 10.23 -0.99 7.45
CA ASN A 209 10.90 -0.30 6.35
C ASN A 209 10.43 -0.82 4.99
N SER A 210 10.32 -2.14 4.83
CA SER A 210 9.83 -2.76 3.59
C SER A 210 8.35 -2.45 3.33
N LEU A 211 7.53 -2.34 4.37
CA LEU A 211 6.10 -2.10 4.23
C LEU A 211 5.76 -0.69 3.77
N PHE A 212 6.47 0.35 4.24
CA PHE A 212 6.07 1.75 4.03
C PHE A 212 7.12 2.63 3.37
N PHE A 213 8.41 2.30 3.52
CA PHE A 213 9.52 3.19 3.18
C PHE A 213 10.42 2.64 2.06
N ASP A 214 10.14 1.44 1.55
CA ASP A 214 10.82 0.86 0.39
C ASP A 214 10.04 1.18 -0.89
N SER A 215 10.61 2.00 -1.76
CA SER A 215 10.00 2.39 -3.05
C SER A 215 9.73 1.20 -3.98
N ARG A 216 10.44 0.08 -3.80
CA ARG A 216 10.21 -1.16 -4.55
C ARG A 216 9.01 -1.94 -4.06
N ARG A 217 8.50 -1.66 -2.85
CA ARG A 217 7.35 -2.37 -2.25
C ARG A 217 6.14 -1.46 -2.03
N TYR A 218 6.38 -0.16 -1.88
CA TYR A 218 5.37 0.83 -1.58
C TYR A 218 5.40 1.99 -2.59
N ASP A 219 4.22 2.38 -3.08
CA ASP A 219 4.06 3.48 -4.03
C ASP A 219 2.64 4.06 -3.91
N LEU A 220 2.54 5.35 -3.62
CA LEU A 220 1.28 6.10 -3.62
C LEU A 220 0.80 6.41 -5.04
N GLY A 221 1.70 6.39 -6.01
CA GLY A 221 1.48 6.91 -7.36
C GLY A 221 1.29 8.43 -7.36
N LYS A 222 1.29 9.02 -8.56
CA LYS A 222 1.09 10.49 -8.73
C LYS A 222 -0.21 10.97 -8.10
N VAL A 223 -1.31 10.27 -8.39
CA VAL A 223 -2.66 10.61 -7.89
C VAL A 223 -2.75 10.47 -6.38
N GLY A 224 -2.19 9.39 -5.81
CA GLY A 224 -2.24 9.16 -4.38
C GLY A 224 -1.44 10.18 -3.60
N ARG A 225 -0.24 10.53 -4.07
CA ARG A 225 0.56 11.58 -3.44
C ARG A 225 -0.14 12.93 -3.52
N TYR A 226 -0.63 13.32 -4.69
CA TYR A 226 -1.40 14.55 -4.86
C TYR A 226 -2.61 14.62 -3.92
N LYS A 227 -3.39 13.53 -3.81
CA LYS A 227 -4.55 13.46 -2.90
C LYS A 227 -4.13 13.54 -1.43
N LEU A 228 -3.02 12.91 -1.05
CA LEU A 228 -2.48 12.96 0.31
C LEU A 228 -2.09 14.41 0.67
N ASP A 229 -1.21 15.03 -0.13
CA ASP A 229 -0.74 16.39 0.13
C ASP A 229 -1.89 17.39 0.12
N ARG A 230 -2.82 17.29 -0.83
CA ARG A 230 -3.99 18.18 -0.88
C ARG A 230 -4.85 18.09 0.38
N ASN A 231 -5.02 16.89 0.93
CA ASN A 231 -5.85 16.70 2.11
C ASN A 231 -5.13 17.11 3.41
N LEU A 232 -3.82 16.89 3.49
CA LEU A 232 -3.05 17.08 4.73
C LEU A 232 -2.34 18.44 4.81
N LYS A 233 -1.83 18.94 3.67
CA LYS A 233 -0.99 20.15 3.57
C LYS A 233 -1.68 21.33 2.88
N GLY A 234 -2.84 21.12 2.27
CA GLY A 234 -3.54 22.15 1.49
C GLY A 234 -3.30 22.02 -0.02
N ALA A 235 -4.17 22.64 -0.82
CA ALA A 235 -4.14 22.50 -2.28
C ALA A 235 -2.93 23.22 -2.93
N GLU A 236 -2.49 24.30 -2.30
CA GLU A 236 -1.31 25.10 -2.64
C GLU A 236 0.01 24.34 -2.43
N ASN A 237 0.02 23.38 -1.51
CA ASN A 237 1.19 22.53 -1.20
C ASN A 237 1.12 21.16 -1.88
N ALA A 238 0.17 20.96 -2.80
CA ALA A 238 -0.07 19.69 -3.49
C ALA A 238 0.37 19.75 -4.95
N HIS A 239 1.54 19.19 -5.25
CA HIS A 239 2.07 19.15 -6.62
C HIS A 239 1.32 18.13 -7.48
N ARG A 240 0.47 18.62 -8.39
CA ARG A 240 -0.34 17.77 -9.30
C ARG A 240 0.51 16.87 -10.19
N ASP A 241 1.65 17.36 -10.65
CA ASP A 241 2.51 16.62 -11.60
C ASP A 241 3.42 15.59 -10.90
N GLY A 242 3.50 15.67 -9.56
CA GLY A 242 4.15 14.73 -8.67
C GLY A 242 5.67 14.76 -8.78
N ASN A 243 6.35 14.96 -7.65
CA ASN A 243 7.76 14.58 -7.59
C ASN A 243 7.84 13.04 -7.69
N LEU A 244 8.55 12.53 -8.71
CA LEU A 244 8.74 11.09 -8.92
C LEU A 244 9.47 10.41 -7.74
N GLU A 245 10.26 11.19 -7.01
CA GLU A 245 11.03 10.73 -5.85
C GLU A 245 10.22 10.72 -4.55
N ASP A 246 9.12 11.49 -4.48
CA ASP A 246 8.25 11.60 -3.29
C ASP A 246 6.95 10.78 -3.46
N ARG A 247 7.10 9.47 -3.70
CA ARG A 247 5.96 8.55 -3.88
C ARG A 247 5.78 7.54 -2.75
N ILE A 248 6.70 7.53 -1.80
CA ILE A 248 6.58 6.75 -0.57
C ILE A 248 5.90 7.59 0.52
N LEU A 249 5.51 6.96 1.62
CA LEU A 249 5.05 7.71 2.79
C LEU A 249 6.24 8.29 3.54
N ALA A 250 6.11 9.54 3.99
CA ALA A 250 6.97 10.11 5.02
C ALA A 250 6.35 9.88 6.41
N LYS A 251 7.15 9.93 7.47
CA LYS A 251 6.64 9.78 8.85
C LYS A 251 5.72 10.94 9.21
N GLU A 252 6.03 12.12 8.73
CA GLU A 252 5.27 13.35 8.89
C GLU A 252 3.89 13.24 8.24
N ASP A 253 3.75 12.47 7.14
CA ASP A 253 2.45 12.24 6.52
C ASP A 253 1.53 11.42 7.45
N ILE A 254 2.09 10.45 8.18
CA ILE A 254 1.36 9.63 9.16
C ILE A 254 0.91 10.51 10.33
N VAL A 255 1.80 11.36 10.85
CA VAL A 255 1.48 12.32 11.92
C VAL A 255 0.36 13.25 11.48
N ASN A 256 0.49 13.89 10.31
CA ASN A 256 -0.52 14.82 9.79
C ASN A 256 -1.86 14.13 9.52
N LEU A 257 -1.84 12.87 9.06
CA LEU A 257 -3.05 12.06 8.90
C LEU A 257 -3.75 11.84 10.25
N LEU A 258 -3.00 11.48 11.30
CA LEU A 258 -3.54 11.31 12.65
C LEU A 258 -4.06 12.62 13.24
N LYS A 259 -3.36 13.74 13.02
CA LYS A 259 -3.88 15.06 13.41
C LYS A 259 -5.23 15.35 12.76
N ARG A 260 -5.32 15.10 11.45
CA ARG A 260 -6.57 15.25 10.71
C ARG A 260 -7.67 14.31 11.20
N LEU A 261 -7.33 13.08 11.58
CA LEU A 261 -8.28 12.13 12.17
C LEU A 261 -8.90 12.68 13.46
N ILE A 262 -8.07 13.21 14.38
CA ILE A 262 -8.52 13.82 15.64
C ILE A 262 -9.43 15.02 15.36
N GLN A 263 -9.04 15.91 14.46
CA GLN A 263 -9.87 17.07 14.07
C GLN A 263 -11.22 16.66 13.47
N VAL A 264 -11.27 15.59 12.67
CA VAL A 264 -12.53 15.05 12.15
C VAL A 264 -13.39 14.49 13.28
N ASN A 265 -12.77 13.84 14.28
CA ASN A 265 -13.48 13.33 15.45
C ASN A 265 -14.03 14.46 16.32
N ASN A 266 -13.31 15.58 16.44
CA ASN A 266 -13.77 16.79 17.13
C ASN A 266 -14.76 17.62 16.30
N SER A 267 -15.18 17.14 15.11
CA SER A 267 -16.06 17.87 14.19
C SER A 267 -15.50 19.22 13.69
N GLU A 268 -14.21 19.49 13.87
CA GLU A 268 -13.52 20.70 13.38
C GLU A 268 -13.27 20.64 11.87
N ARG A 269 -13.22 19.41 11.33
CA ARG A 269 -13.01 19.12 9.92
C ARG A 269 -14.06 18.14 9.41
N ARG A 270 -14.50 18.33 8.18
CA ARG A 270 -15.42 17.39 7.54
C ARG A 270 -14.69 16.13 7.09
N ALA A 271 -15.38 14.99 7.25
CA ALA A 271 -15.03 13.74 6.60
C ALA A 271 -15.18 13.86 5.08
N ASN A 272 -14.48 13.00 4.35
CA ASN A 272 -14.55 12.92 2.89
C ASN A 272 -15.51 11.80 2.49
N ASP A 273 -16.32 12.02 1.45
CA ASP A 273 -17.12 10.96 0.86
C ASP A 273 -16.23 10.01 0.03
N ILE A 274 -15.97 8.83 0.60
CA ILE A 274 -15.14 7.79 -0.04
C ILE A 274 -15.83 7.13 -1.24
N ASP A 275 -17.15 7.25 -1.35
CA ASP A 275 -17.96 6.64 -2.40
C ASP A 275 -18.24 7.59 -3.58
N HIS A 276 -17.93 8.88 -3.42
CA HIS A 276 -17.94 9.85 -4.51
C HIS A 276 -17.13 9.37 -5.73
N LEU A 277 -17.66 9.52 -6.94
CA LEU A 277 -17.03 9.01 -8.18
C LEU A 277 -15.64 9.60 -8.46
N GLY A 278 -15.39 10.86 -8.04
CA GLY A 278 -14.04 11.46 -8.09
C GLY A 278 -12.99 10.76 -7.20
N ASN A 279 -13.43 9.89 -6.29
CA ASN A 279 -12.61 9.01 -5.46
C ASN A 279 -12.55 7.56 -5.98
N ARG A 280 -13.14 7.33 -7.15
CA ARG A 280 -13.08 6.06 -7.87
C ARG A 280 -12.25 6.21 -9.14
N ARG A 281 -11.61 5.12 -9.55
CA ARG A 281 -10.90 5.01 -10.82
C ARG A 281 -11.22 3.69 -11.49
N VAL A 282 -11.22 3.70 -12.81
CA VAL A 282 -11.42 2.50 -13.62
C VAL A 282 -10.08 1.78 -13.76
N ARG A 283 -10.06 0.49 -13.44
CA ARG A 283 -8.97 -0.43 -13.80
C ARG A 283 -9.39 -1.21 -15.03
N ALA A 284 -8.69 -0.96 -16.14
CA ALA A 284 -8.85 -1.73 -17.36
C ALA A 284 -8.06 -3.05 -17.28
N VAL A 285 -8.34 -3.96 -18.22
CA VAL A 285 -7.72 -5.30 -18.29
C VAL A 285 -6.19 -5.28 -18.25
N GLY A 286 -5.55 -4.32 -18.93
CA GLY A 286 -4.09 -4.20 -18.94
C GLY A 286 -3.49 -4.00 -17.54
N GLU A 287 -4.10 -3.14 -16.71
CA GLU A 287 -3.65 -2.93 -15.33
C GLU A 287 -3.88 -4.20 -14.47
N LEU A 288 -4.99 -4.89 -14.68
CA LEU A 288 -5.31 -6.12 -13.94
C LEU A 288 -4.31 -7.23 -14.23
N ILE A 289 -3.97 -7.44 -15.51
CA ILE A 289 -2.97 -8.43 -15.94
C ILE A 289 -1.58 -8.02 -15.45
N GLN A 290 -1.20 -6.75 -15.62
CA GLN A 290 0.10 -6.24 -15.16
C GLN A 290 0.34 -6.53 -13.67
N ASN A 291 -0.68 -6.34 -12.83
CA ASN A 291 -0.57 -6.60 -11.40
C ASN A 291 -0.36 -8.09 -11.06
N GLN A 292 -0.82 -9.02 -11.90
CA GLN A 292 -0.58 -10.47 -11.72
C GLN A 292 0.80 -10.91 -12.19
N VAL A 293 1.35 -10.25 -13.22
CA VAL A 293 2.68 -10.56 -13.77
C VAL A 293 3.81 -9.98 -12.91
N ARG A 294 3.52 -8.91 -12.15
CA ARG A 294 4.52 -8.20 -11.34
C ARG A 294 4.91 -9.00 -10.09
N VAL A 295 6.15 -9.49 -10.05
CA VAL A 295 6.80 -10.19 -8.92
C VAL A 295 7.61 -9.21 -8.06
#